data_AF-W7E240-F1
#
_entry.id   AF-W7E240-F1
#
_cell.length_a   1.000
_cell.length_b   1.000
_cell.length_c   1.000
_cell.angle_alpha   90.00
_cell.angle_beta   90.00
_cell.angle_gamma   90.00
#
_symmetry.space_group_name_H-M   'P 1'
#
loop_
_entity.id
_entity.type
_entity.pdbx_description
1 polymer ?
#
loop_
_entity_poly.entity_id
_entity_poly.type
_entity_poly.pdbx_seq_one_letter_code
_entity_poly.pdbx_strand_id
1 'polypeptide(L)' 'VMDIVDKLRCTGLNGIVELPQLVVCGDQSSGKSAVLKAITEIPFLRKENLCARFVTEV' A
#
# COMPACT_ATOMS: atom_id res chain seq x y z
N VAL A 1 -1.72 -1.00 13.35
CA VAL A 1 -2.73 0.05 13.02
C VAL A 1 -3.28 -0.16 11.63
N MET A 2 -2.44 -0.40 10.62
CA MET A 2 -2.87 -0.73 9.25
C MET A 2 -3.81 -1.94 9.22
N ASP A 3 -3.52 -2.99 10.00
CA ASP A 3 -4.39 -4.18 10.12
C ASP A 3 -5.81 -3.89 10.63
N ILE A 4 -6.01 -2.80 11.38
CA ILE A 4 -7.33 -2.40 11.88
C ILE A 4 -8.15 -1.82 10.72
N VAL A 5 -7.50 -1.01 9.88
CA VAL A 5 -8.12 -0.46 8.67
C VAL A 5 -8.50 -1.59 7.72
N ASP A 6 -7.64 -2.59 7.57
CA ASP A 6 -7.90 -3.75 6.71
C ASP A 6 -9.08 -4.58 7.24
N LYS A 7 -9.13 -4.82 8.56
CA LYS A 7 -10.29 -5.47 9.21
C LYS A 7 -11.59 -4.69 9.02
N LEU A 8 -11.54 -3.36 9.11
CA LEU A 8 -12.70 -2.50 8.87
C LEU A 8 -13.12 -2.47 7.39
N ARG A 9 -12.18 -2.65 6.45
CA ARG A 9 -12.54 -2.83 5.03
C ARG A 9 -13.26 -4.15 4.81
N CYS A 10 -12.77 -5.24 5.42
CA CYS A 10 -13.39 -6.57 5.32
C CYS A 10 -14.82 -6.61 5.87
N THR A 11 -15.20 -5.72 6.79
CA THR A 11 -16.57 -5.62 7.31
C THR A 11 -17.51 -4.79 6.42
N GLY A 12 -17.04 -4.26 5.29
CA GLY A 12 -17.82 -3.44 4.36
C GLY A 12 -18.00 -1.99 4.82
N LEU A 13 -17.30 -1.57 5.88
CA LEU A 13 -17.45 -0.25 6.50
C LEU A 13 -16.97 0.90 5.60
N ASN A 14 -16.17 0.61 4.57
CA ASN A 14 -15.70 1.58 3.57
C ASN A 14 -16.83 2.20 2.73
N GLY A 15 -18.03 1.60 2.73
CA GLY A 15 -19.21 2.18 2.08
C GLY A 15 -20.01 3.15 2.97
N ILE A 16 -19.67 3.23 4.25
CA ILE A 16 -20.39 4.01 5.28
C ILE A 16 -19.51 5.16 5.78
N VAL A 17 -18.21 4.89 5.95
CA VAL A 17 -17.22 5.85 6.41
C VAL A 17 -15.98 5.73 5.56
N GLU A 18 -15.42 6.86 5.13
CA GLU A 18 -14.13 6.89 4.44
C GLU A 18 -13.03 6.40 5.37
N LEU A 19 -12.43 5.26 5.04
CA LEU A 19 -11.31 4.72 5.79
C LEU A 19 -10.01 5.38 5.33
N PRO A 20 -9.06 5.65 6.25
CA PRO A 20 -7.80 6.28 5.90
C PRO A 20 -7.01 5.45 4.88
N GLN A 21 -6.41 6.12 3.90
CA GLN A 21 -5.57 5.51 2.85
C GLN A 21 -4.21 6.19 2.80
N LEU A 22 -3.15 5.41 2.61
CA LEU A 22 -1.79 5.92 2.39
C LEU A 22 -1.41 5.73 0.92
N VAL A 23 -1.13 6.82 0.22
CA VAL A 23 -0.69 6.82 -1.18
C VAL A 23 0.71 7.41 -1.27
N VAL A 24 1.62 6.73 -1.97
CA VAL A 24 3.00 7.18 -2.19
C VAL A 24 3.23 7.44 -3.68
N CYS A 25 3.41 8.72 -4.05
CA CYS A 25 3.61 9.17 -5.43
C CYS A 25 5.05 9.61 -5.71
N GLY A 26 5.46 9.60 -6.98
CA GLY A 26 6.76 10.10 -7.44
C GLY A 26 7.18 9.46 -8.77
N ASP A 27 8.40 9.73 -9.23
CA ASP A 27 8.92 9.21 -10.51
C ASP A 27 9.41 7.76 -10.46
N GLN A 28 9.51 7.09 -11.60
CA GLN A 28 10.07 5.74 -11.66
C GLN A 28 11.45 5.69 -10.96
N SER A 29 11.70 4.65 -10.17
CA SER A 29 12.94 4.47 -9.38
C SER A 29 13.14 5.44 -8.20
N SER A 30 12.14 6.25 -7.81
CA SER A 30 12.24 7.20 -6.68
C SER A 30 12.15 6.58 -5.27
N GLY A 31 12.30 5.25 -5.13
CA GLY A 31 12.26 4.59 -3.82
C GLY A 31 10.88 4.38 -3.18
N LYS A 32 9.76 4.54 -3.92
CA LYS A 32 8.38 4.34 -3.39
C LYS A 32 8.20 3.00 -2.65
N SER A 33 8.65 1.90 -3.23
CA SER A 33 8.57 0.57 -2.60
C SER A 33 9.49 0.44 -1.39
N ALA A 34 10.56 1.23 -1.29
CA ALA A 34 11.41 1.29 -0.09
C ALA A 34 10.72 2.05 1.05
N VAL A 35 10.03 3.15 0.73
CA VAL A 35 9.21 3.89 1.70
C VAL A 35 8.07 3.03 2.23
N LEU A 36 7.31 2.37 1.33
CA LEU A 36 6.25 1.47 1.76
C LEU A 36 6.79 0.31 2.60
N LYS A 37 7.90 -0.32 2.20
CA LYS A 37 8.56 -1.36 3.01
C LYS A 37 8.96 -0.88 4.40
N ALA A 38 9.45 0.36 4.52
CA ALA A 38 9.87 0.90 5.81
C ALA A 38 8.69 1.19 6.74
N ILE A 39 7.53 1.54 6.17
CA ILE A 39 6.31 1.87 6.92
C ILE A 39 5.51 0.61 7.28
N THR A 40 5.38 -0.34 6.34
CA THR A 40 4.56 -1.54 6.52
C THR A 40 5.35 -2.72 7.03
N GLU A 41 6.69 -2.67 7.00
CA GLU A 41 7.60 -3.79 7.25
C GLU A 41 7.39 -5.01 6.33
N ILE A 42 6.52 -4.89 5.32
CA ILE A 42 6.24 -5.96 4.34
C ILE A 42 7.33 -5.96 3.26
N PRO A 43 7.92 -7.13 2.92
CA PRO A 43 8.89 -7.21 1.85
C PRO A 43 8.24 -6.97 0.48
N PHE A 44 8.51 -5.81 -0.13
CA PHE A 44 8.13 -5.54 -1.52
C PHE A 44 9.13 -6.18 -2.49
N LEU A 45 8.64 -7.01 -3.41
CA LEU A 45 9.44 -7.58 -4.50
C LEU A 45 9.91 -6.47 -5.44
N ARG A 46 11.23 -6.30 -5.57
CA ARG A 46 11.84 -5.40 -6.55
C ARG A 46 12.08 -6.19 -7.85
N LYS A 47 11.31 -5.91 -8.91
CA LYS A 47 11.62 -6.39 -10.26
C LYS A 47 12.32 -5.27 -11.03
N GLU A 48 13.54 -5.52 -11.50
CA GLU A 48 14.40 -4.49 -12.11
C GLU A 48 13.90 -3.96 -13.47
N ASN A 49 12.98 -4.67 -14.16
CA ASN A 49 12.58 -4.34 -15.54
C ASN A 49 11.06 -4.14 -15.75
N LEU A 50 10.25 -4.10 -14.69
CA LEU A 50 8.80 -3.87 -14.78
C LEU A 50 8.38 -2.92 -13.65
N CYS A 51 8.30 -1.63 -13.98
CA CYS A 51 7.85 -0.56 -13.10
C CYS A 51 6.49 -0.94 -12.49
N ALA A 52 6.41 -0.93 -11.16
CA ALA A 52 5.35 -1.55 -10.37
C ALA A 52 3.94 -1.31 -10.94
N ARG A 53 3.37 -2.34 -11.57
CA ARG A 53 1.93 -2.48 -11.82
C ARG A 53 1.30 -3.30 -10.68
N PHE A 54 1.76 -3.05 -9.46
CA PHE A 54 1.24 -3.71 -8.27
C PHE A 54 0.39 -2.69 -7.52
N VAL A 55 -0.91 -2.76 -7.76
CA VAL A 55 -1.89 -2.43 -6.74
C VAL A 55 -1.74 -3.54 -5.71
N THR A 56 -0.94 -3.32 -4.67
CA THR A 56 -0.94 -4.22 -3.53
C THR A 56 -2.19 -3.89 -2.73
N GLU A 57 -3.24 -4.67 -2.95
CA GLU A 57 -4.36 -4.77 -2.03
C GLU A 57 -3.98 -5.88 -1.04
N VAL A 58 -3.75 -5.49 0.22
CA VAL A 58 -3.72 -6.40 1.37
C VAL A 58 -5.04 -6.20 2.10
#